data_AF-W1XPF4-F1
#
_entry.id   AF-W1XPF4-F1
#
_cell.length_a   1.000
_cell.length_b   1.000
_cell.length_c   1.000
_cell.angle_alpha   90.00
_cell.angle_beta   90.00
_cell.angle_gamma   90.00
#
_symmetry.space_group_name_H-M   'P 1'
#
loop_
_entity.id
_entity.type
_entity.pdbx_description
1 polymer ?
#
loop_
_entity_poly.entity_id
_entity_poly.type
_entity_poly.pdbx_seq_one_letter_code
_entity_poly.pdbx_strand_id
1 'polypeptide(L)' 'QTGRAYFRLVVKGQGGHGSSPHTSNDAIVAGAHFVTTAQTIVSRRLNPFETGVVTNIYCFYVIQLSIF' A
#
# COMPACT_ATOMS: atom_id res chain seq x y z
N GLN A 1 17.42 7.64 21.00
CA GLN A 1 16.19 8.44 20.85
C GLN A 1 15.49 7.95 19.59
N THR A 2 14.29 7.38 19.69
CA THR A 2 13.60 6.84 18.50
C THR A 2 12.74 7.96 17.90
N GLY A 3 13.12 8.45 16.72
CA GLY A 3 12.31 9.38 15.94
C GLY A 3 11.05 8.70 15.41
N ARG A 4 9.91 9.38 15.46
CA ARG A 4 8.64 8.91 14.87
C ARG A 4 8.31 9.80 13.67
N ALA A 5 7.96 9.18 12.55
CA ALA A 5 7.49 9.85 11.36
C ALA A 5 6.23 9.16 10.84
N TYR A 6 5.32 9.95 10.29
CA TYR A 6 4.09 9.47 9.67
C TYR A 6 4.00 10.01 8.25
N PHE A 7 3.51 9.19 7.33
CA PHE A 7 3.25 9.58 5.96
C PHE A 7 1.88 9.06 5.51
N ARG A 8 1.24 9.78 4.59
CA ARG A 8 -0.01 9.36 3.95
C ARG A 8 0.29 9.04 2.49
N LEU A 9 0.02 7.80 2.09
CA LEU A 9 0.09 7.37 0.69
C LEU A 9 -1.33 7.19 0.14
N VAL A 10 -1.60 7.76 -1.03
CA VAL A 10 -2.86 7.55 -1.76
C VAL A 10 -2.54 6.77 -3.03
N VAL A 11 -2.97 5.51 -3.07
CA VAL A 11 -2.89 4.68 -4.27
C VAL A 11 -4.14 4.95 -5.12
N LYS A 12 -3.97 5.61 -6.25
CA LYS A 12 -5.07 5.89 -7.19
C LYS A 12 -5.12 4.77 -8.23
N GLY A 13 -6.16 3.96 -8.13
CA GLY A 13 -6.53 3.00 -9.17
C GLY A 13 -7.44 3.63 -10.23
N GLN A 14 -7.74 2.85 -11.24
CA GLN A 14 -8.79 3.13 -12.22
C GLN A 14 -9.86 2.07 -12.04
N GLY A 15 -11.06 2.45 -11.62
CA GLY A 15 -12.14 1.49 -11.57
C GLY A 15 -12.58 1.07 -12.98
N GLY A 16 -13.21 -0.08 -13.07
CA GLY A 16 -13.80 -0.64 -14.29
C GLY A 16 -14.81 -1.71 -13.91
N HIS A 17 -15.47 -2.30 -14.91
CA HIS A 17 -16.41 -3.41 -14.64
C HIS A 17 -15.67 -4.56 -13.94
N GLY A 18 -16.26 -5.11 -12.87
CA GLY A 18 -15.67 -6.25 -12.15
C GLY A 18 -15.45 -7.49 -13.05
N SER A 19 -16.21 -7.59 -14.14
CA SER A 19 -16.08 -8.63 -15.17
C SER A 19 -14.99 -8.35 -16.23
N SER A 20 -14.40 -7.15 -16.25
CA SER A 20 -13.37 -6.74 -17.21
C SER A 20 -12.13 -6.17 -16.49
N PRO A 21 -11.41 -6.99 -15.70
CA PRO A 21 -10.27 -6.52 -14.92
C PRO A 21 -9.10 -6.01 -15.77
N HIS A 22 -9.05 -6.36 -17.06
CA HIS A 22 -8.02 -5.87 -17.99
C HIS A 22 -8.19 -4.39 -18.38
N THR A 23 -9.37 -3.81 -18.18
CA THR A 23 -9.63 -2.37 -18.40
C THR A 23 -9.59 -1.56 -17.10
N SER A 24 -9.39 -2.22 -15.96
CA SER A 24 -9.28 -1.60 -14.65
C SER A 24 -7.85 -1.69 -14.10
N ASN A 25 -7.55 -0.81 -13.16
CA ASN A 25 -6.32 -0.84 -12.37
C ASN A 25 -6.70 -0.84 -10.89
N ASP A 26 -6.62 -2.01 -10.28
CA ASP A 26 -7.10 -2.24 -8.91
C ASP A 26 -6.15 -1.65 -7.86
N ALA A 27 -6.63 -0.59 -7.19
CA ALA A 27 -5.90 0.07 -6.11
C ALA A 27 -5.67 -0.84 -4.88
N ILE A 28 -6.55 -1.82 -4.64
CA ILE A 28 -6.44 -2.77 -3.52
C ILE A 28 -5.25 -3.70 -3.77
N VAL A 29 -5.19 -4.30 -4.96
CA VAL A 29 -4.09 -5.19 -5.35
C VAL A 29 -2.76 -4.42 -5.32
N ALA A 30 -2.71 -3.23 -5.94
CA ALA A 30 -1.51 -2.39 -5.94
C ALA A 30 -1.04 -2.04 -4.51
N GLY A 31 -1.96 -1.68 -3.61
CA GLY A 31 -1.62 -1.37 -2.23
C GLY A 31 -1.18 -2.59 -1.43
N ALA A 32 -1.76 -3.78 -1.64
CA ALA A 32 -1.33 -5.01 -1.00
C ALA A 32 0.11 -5.40 -1.37
N HIS A 33 0.45 -5.25 -2.65
CA HIS A 33 1.83 -5.42 -3.13
C HIS A 33 2.77 -4.39 -2.48
N PHE A 34 2.35 -3.13 -2.38
CA PHE A 34 3.14 -2.10 -1.71
C PHE A 34 3.43 -2.45 -0.24
N VAL A 35 2.44 -2.89 0.53
CA VAL A 35 2.63 -3.30 1.93
C VAL A 35 3.68 -4.40 2.04
N THR A 36 3.59 -5.40 1.17
CA THR A 36 4.50 -6.55 1.15
C THR A 36 5.93 -6.09 0.88
N THR A 37 6.12 -5.25 -0.14
CA THR A 37 7.45 -4.71 -0.47
C THR A 37 7.97 -3.75 0.60
N ALA A 38 7.12 -2.94 1.24
CA ALA A 38 7.54 -1.99 2.28
C ALA A 38 8.17 -2.68 3.49
N GLN A 39 7.74 -3.89 3.84
CA GLN A 39 8.36 -4.68 4.92
C GLN A 39 9.83 -5.05 4.63
N THR A 40 10.25 -5.03 3.36
CA THR A 40 11.65 -5.25 2.99
C THR A 40 12.58 -4.11 3.41
N ILE A 41 12.04 -2.90 3.63
CA ILE A 41 12.84 -1.75 4.08
C ILE A 41 13.42 -2.04 5.46
N VAL A 42 12.61 -2.53 6.40
CA VAL A 42 13.09 -2.88 7.74
C VAL A 42 13.96 -4.13 7.71
N SER A 43 13.53 -5.18 7.01
CA SER A 43 14.22 -6.47 7.04
C SER A 43 15.52 -6.55 6.22
N ARG A 44 15.71 -5.66 5.22
CA ARG A 44 16.85 -5.74 4.28
C ARG A 44 17.60 -4.44 4.08
N ARG A 45 17.08 -3.27 4.52
CA ARG A 45 17.74 -1.97 4.31
C ARG A 45 18.20 -1.30 5.60
N LEU A 46 17.67 -1.68 6.76
CA LEU A 46 18.17 -1.23 8.05
C LEU A 46 19.30 -2.13 8.55
N ASN A 47 20.27 -1.52 9.23
CA ASN A 47 21.30 -2.26 9.93
C ASN A 47 20.63 -3.08 11.06
N PRO A 48 20.90 -4.40 11.20
CA PRO A 48 20.30 -5.21 12.25
C PRO A 48 20.58 -4.73 13.68
N PHE A 49 21.61 -3.90 13.88
CA PHE A 49 21.93 -3.28 15.17
C PHE A 49 21.14 -1.97 15.42
N GLU A 50 20.43 -1.45 14.42
CA GLU A 50 19.55 -0.28 14.54
C GLU A 50 18.09 -0.73 14.65
N THR A 51 17.42 -0.34 15.74
CA THR A 51 16.02 -0.71 15.98
C THR A 51 15.09 0.22 15.19
N GLY A 52 14.50 -0.28 14.10
CA GLY A 52 13.49 0.43 13.33
C GLY A 52 12.20 -0.39 13.19
N VAL A 53 11.05 0.25 13.40
CA VAL A 53 9.73 -0.37 13.23
C VAL A 53 8.97 0.43 12.18
N VAL A 54 8.47 -0.25 11.14
CA VAL A 54 7.55 0.35 10.16
C VAL A 54 6.15 -0.16 10.47
N THR A 55 5.33 0.71 11.06
CA THR A 55 3.91 0.45 11.27
C THR A 55 3.12 0.98 10.08
N ASN A 56 2.56 0.06 9.33
CA ASN A 56 1.80 0.30 8.11
C ASN A 56 0.30 0.44 8.45
N ILE A 57 -0.26 1.64 8.38
CA ILE A 57 -1.71 1.88 8.44
C ILE A 57 -2.15 2.38 7.07
N TYR A 58 -2.90 1.56 6.33
CA TYR A 58 -3.44 1.92 5.02
C TYR A 58 -4.95 2.11 5.12
N CYS A 59 -5.43 3.26 4.64
CA CYS A 59 -6.84 3.52 4.41
C CYS A 59 -7.09 3.40 2.91
N PHE A 60 -7.71 2.31 2.48
CA PHE A 60 -8.08 2.09 1.09
C PHE A 60 -9.37 2.84 0.79
N TYR A 61 -9.27 3.95 0.06
CA TYR A 61 -10.44 4.60 -0.53
C TYR A 61 -10.69 3.98 -1.91
N VAL A 62 -11.60 3.00 -1.96
CA VAL A 62 -12.18 2.53 -3.23
C VAL A 62 -13.13 3.61 -3.71
N ILE A 63 -12.73 4.35 -4.74
CA ILE A 63 -13.64 5.22 -5.49
C ILE A 63 -13.93 4.52 -6.81
N GLN A 64 -14.80 3.50 -6.78
CA GLN A 64 -15.58 3.10 -7.96
C GLN A 64 -16.82 2.32 -7.50
N LEU A 65 -17.87 3.08 -7.21
CA LEU A 65 -19.23 2.59 -7.24
C LEU A 65 -19.65 2.54 -8.72
N SER A 66 -19.49 1.41 -9.41
CA SER A 66 -20.07 1.23 -10.75
C SER A 66 -20.26 -0.26 -11.10
N ILE A 67 -21.42 -0.77 -10.66
CA ILE A 67 -22.24 -1.79 -11.35
C ILE A 67 -21.72 -3.25 -11.27
N PHE A 68 -22.39 -4.02 -10.40
CA PHE A 68 -22.68 -5.44 -10.62
C PHE A 68 -23.41 -5.63 -11.95
#